data_AF-A0A3M7QAD2-F1
#
_entry.id   AF-A0A3M7QAD2-F1
#
_cell.length_a   1.000
_cell.length_b   1.000
_cell.length_c   1.000
_cell.angle_alpha   90.00
_cell.angle_beta   90.00
_cell.angle_gamma   90.00
#
_symmetry.space_group_name_H-M   'P 1'
#
loop_
_entity.id
_entity.type
_entity.pdbx_description
1 polymer ?
#
loop_
_entity_poly.entity_id
_entity_poly.type
_entity_poly.pdbx_seq_one_letter_code
_entity_poly.pdbx_strand_id
1 'polypeptide(L)'
;MISLLSKAIFYLNIASKTSICFEFFIGCIGRTILSLEIRQNEIAKLSGVSPKCGSSTKKRYEETGSVSDRSRSGRLWKLTLRDENYIFREIRKDPTSSYQKLSTDFNFKTQAVRISK
;
A
#
# COMPACT_ATOMS: atom_id res chain seq x y z
N MET A 1 47.40 -15.17 4.74
CA MET A 1 46.07 -15.65 4.29
C MET A 1 44.95 -14.86 4.96
N ILE A 2 44.85 -13.58 4.65
CA ILE A 2 43.71 -12.72 5.02
C ILE A 2 43.22 -12.13 3.70
N SER A 3 42.57 -12.93 2.84
CA SER A 3 42.30 -12.47 1.46
C SER A 3 40.92 -12.79 0.89
N LEU A 4 40.02 -13.42 1.66
CA LEU A 4 38.67 -13.72 1.17
C LEU A 4 37.59 -13.27 2.15
N LEU A 5 37.77 -13.50 3.45
CA LEU A 5 36.81 -13.09 4.49
C LEU A 5 36.65 -11.57 4.59
N SER A 6 37.74 -10.81 4.58
CA SER A 6 37.65 -9.34 4.63
C SER A 6 37.06 -8.74 3.35
N LYS A 7 37.30 -9.36 2.18
CA LYS A 7 36.65 -8.96 0.92
C LYS A 7 35.15 -9.27 0.95
N ALA A 8 34.75 -10.42 1.49
CA ALA A 8 33.34 -10.79 1.62
C ALA A 8 32.55 -9.82 2.54
N ILE A 9 33.15 -9.40 3.65
CA ILE A 9 32.54 -8.42 4.56
C ILE A 9 32.43 -7.04 3.90
N PHE A 10 33.45 -6.62 3.14
CA PHE A 10 33.42 -5.36 2.40
C PHE A 10 32.36 -5.36 1.29
N TYR A 11 32.20 -6.48 0.58
CA TYR A 11 31.13 -6.66 -0.41
C TYR A 11 29.73 -6.69 0.23
N LEU A 12 29.57 -7.31 1.41
CA LEU A 12 28.31 -7.27 2.17
C LEU A 12 27.93 -5.83 2.55
N ASN A 13 28.92 -5.01 2.91
CA ASN A 13 28.73 -3.62 3.31
C ASN A 13 28.41 -2.71 2.11
N ILE A 14 29.00 -2.99 0.94
CA ILE A 14 28.68 -2.30 -0.33
C ILE A 14 27.28 -2.68 -0.83
N ALA A 15 26.90 -3.96 -0.74
CA ALA A 15 25.59 -4.43 -1.19
C ALA A 15 24.42 -3.88 -0.36
N SER A 16 24.66 -3.49 0.90
CA SER A 16 23.70 -2.78 1.75
C SER A 16 23.40 -1.35 1.29
N LYS A 17 24.22 -0.76 0.39
CA LYS A 17 24.06 0.63 -0.08
C LYS A 17 23.40 0.77 -1.44
N THR A 18 23.13 -0.32 -2.16
CA THR A 18 22.43 -0.27 -3.46
C THR A 18 21.14 -1.08 -3.38
N SER A 19 20.02 -0.36 -3.43
CA SER A 19 18.61 -0.79 -3.34
C SER A 19 18.16 -1.90 -4.30
N ILE A 20 19.05 -2.52 -5.06
CA ILE A 20 18.71 -3.45 -6.16
C ILE A 20 18.99 -4.92 -5.80
N CYS A 21 19.89 -5.20 -4.85
CA CYS A 21 20.20 -6.59 -4.46
C CYS A 21 19.32 -7.16 -3.34
N PHE A 22 18.58 -6.30 -2.61
CA PHE A 22 17.74 -6.72 -1.48
C PHE A 22 16.51 -7.54 -1.94
N GLU A 23 15.92 -7.18 -3.08
CA GLU A 23 14.79 -7.90 -3.68
C GLU A 23 15.16 -9.34 -4.09
N PHE A 24 16.38 -9.53 -4.62
CA PHE A 24 16.84 -10.85 -5.04
C PHE A 24 17.13 -11.78 -3.85
N PHE A 25 17.62 -11.22 -2.74
CA PHE A 25 17.93 -11.97 -1.54
C PHE A 25 16.67 -12.37 -0.76
N ILE A 26 15.66 -11.50 -0.70
CA ILE A 26 14.34 -11.83 -0.14
C ILE A 26 13.62 -12.88 -1.02
N GLY A 27 13.77 -12.84 -2.34
CA GLY A 27 13.20 -13.84 -3.26
C GLY A 27 13.77 -15.25 -3.06
N CYS A 28 15.08 -15.40 -2.85
CA CYS A 28 15.70 -16.71 -2.59
C CYS A 28 15.42 -17.23 -1.17
N ILE A 29 15.41 -16.35 -0.16
CA ILE A 29 15.13 -16.77 1.23
C ILE A 29 13.64 -17.04 1.45
N GLY A 30 12.75 -16.35 0.72
CA GLY A 30 11.29 -16.51 0.81
C GLY A 30 10.79 -17.93 0.49
N ARG A 31 11.53 -18.71 -0.33
CA ARG A 31 11.21 -20.13 -0.58
C ARG A 31 11.59 -21.08 0.56
N THR A 32 12.56 -20.71 1.39
CA THR A 32 13.05 -21.53 2.51
C THR A 32 12.34 -21.21 3.83
N ILE A 33 11.81 -19.99 4.01
CA ILE A 33 11.05 -19.58 5.21
C ILE A 33 9.60 -20.15 5.22
N LEU A 34 9.22 -21.01 4.28
CA LEU A 34 7.96 -21.77 4.40
C LEU A 34 8.11 -23.02 5.28
N SER A 35 9.34 -23.38 5.70
CA SER A 35 9.63 -24.69 6.30
C SER A 35 10.22 -24.67 7.71
N LEU A 36 9.95 -23.63 8.53
CA LEU A 36 10.34 -23.65 9.94
C LEU A 36 9.23 -23.09 10.81
N GLU A 37 8.46 -24.04 11.34
CA GLU A 37 7.52 -23.94 12.46
C GLU A 37 8.22 -23.58 13.79
N ILE A 38 9.18 -22.66 13.74
CA ILE A 38 9.72 -22.04 14.96
C ILE A 38 8.56 -21.30 15.58
N ARG A 39 8.28 -21.59 16.85
CA ARG A 39 7.22 -20.95 17.63
C ARG A 39 7.28 -19.45 17.37
N GLN A 40 6.21 -18.85 16.88
CA GLN A 40 6.15 -17.44 16.45
C GLN A 40 6.74 -16.47 17.49
N ASN A 41 6.67 -16.87 18.77
CA ASN A 41 7.24 -16.16 19.91
C ASN A 41 8.77 -16.09 19.93
N GLU A 42 9.47 -17.12 19.46
CA GLU A 42 10.94 -17.16 19.42
C GLU A 42 11.46 -16.31 18.26
N ILE A 43 10.81 -16.35 17.10
CA ILE A 43 11.09 -15.43 15.98
C ILE A 43 10.89 -13.99 16.43
N ALA A 44 9.79 -13.69 17.11
CA ALA A 44 9.49 -12.33 17.58
C ALA A 44 10.55 -11.82 18.57
N LYS A 45 11.02 -12.67 19.49
CA LYS A 45 12.11 -12.36 20.42
C LYS A 45 13.44 -12.10 19.70
N LEU A 46 13.79 -12.95 18.73
CA LEU A 46 15.02 -12.82 17.95
C LEU A 46 15.01 -11.57 17.07
N SER A 47 13.86 -11.20 16.50
CA SER A 47 13.72 -10.01 15.67
C SER A 47 13.40 -8.72 16.46
N GLY A 48 13.29 -8.81 17.79
CA GLY A 48 12.98 -7.66 18.66
C GLY A 48 11.59 -7.05 18.44
N VAL A 49 10.63 -7.79 17.88
CA VAL A 49 9.26 -7.31 17.63
C VAL A 49 8.29 -7.91 18.65
N SER A 50 7.17 -7.22 18.89
CA SER A 50 6.10 -7.79 19.71
C SER A 50 5.55 -9.08 19.07
N PRO A 51 5.26 -10.14 19.86
CA PRO A 51 4.62 -11.35 19.33
C PRO A 51 3.33 -11.09 18.55
N LYS A 52 2.59 -10.03 18.93
CA LYS A 52 1.37 -9.58 18.22
C LYS A 52 1.66 -9.01 16.83
N CYS A 53 2.84 -8.41 16.62
CA CYS A 53 3.28 -7.91 15.32
C CYS A 53 3.70 -9.06 14.39
N GLY A 54 4.39 -10.08 14.93
CA GLY A 54 4.75 -11.28 14.19
C GLY A 54 3.52 -12.06 13.72
N SER A 55 2.56 -12.28 14.62
CA SER A 55 1.33 -13.02 14.28
C SER A 55 0.44 -12.29 13.27
N SER A 56 0.29 -10.96 13.39
CA SER A 56 -0.48 -10.18 12.43
C SER A 56 0.18 -10.13 11.04
N THR A 57 1.51 -10.12 10.99
CA THR A 57 2.27 -10.15 9.73
C THR A 57 2.18 -11.51 9.05
N LYS A 58 2.26 -12.62 9.80
CA LYS A 58 2.03 -13.97 9.28
C LYS A 58 0.63 -14.09 8.67
N LYS A 59 -0.40 -13.66 9.39
CA LYS A 59 -1.79 -13.69 8.91
C LYS A 59 -1.95 -12.89 7.62
N ARG A 60 -1.37 -11.68 7.53
CA ARG A 60 -1.40 -10.86 6.31
C ARG A 60 -0.73 -11.57 5.13
N TYR A 61 0.38 -12.26 5.36
CA TYR A 61 1.09 -13.00 4.33
C TYR A 61 0.29 -14.20 3.81
N GLU A 62 -0.36 -14.96 4.69
CA GLU A 62 -1.24 -16.07 4.29
C GLU A 62 -2.47 -15.58 3.49
N GLU A 63 -3.01 -14.40 3.82
CA GLU A 63 -4.16 -13.81 3.13
C GLU A 63 -3.83 -13.18 1.77
N THR A 64 -2.70 -12.47 1.65
CA THR A 64 -2.39 -11.62 0.50
C THR A 64 -1.17 -12.10 -0.29
N GLY A 65 -0.32 -12.96 0.29
CA GLY A 65 0.94 -13.41 -0.30
C GLY A 65 2.03 -12.33 -0.34
N SER A 66 1.79 -11.17 0.28
CA SER A 66 2.70 -10.01 0.24
C SER A 66 3.10 -9.57 1.64
N VAL A 67 4.36 -9.16 1.79
CA VAL A 67 4.91 -8.59 3.04
C VAL A 67 4.73 -7.06 3.11
N SER A 68 4.34 -6.42 2.01
CA SER A 68 4.14 -4.96 1.95
C SER A 68 3.01 -4.49 2.86
N ASP A 69 3.19 -3.30 3.45
CA ASP A 69 2.12 -2.66 4.20
C ASP A 69 0.92 -2.30 3.34
N ARG A 70 -0.28 -2.47 3.89
CA ARG A 70 -1.52 -2.06 3.23
C ARG A 70 -1.53 -0.55 3.14
N SER A 71 -1.95 -0.03 1.99
CA SER A 71 -2.25 1.39 1.85
C SER A 71 -3.27 1.78 2.92
N ARG A 72 -2.98 2.84 3.68
CA ARG A 72 -3.93 3.37 4.67
C ARG A 72 -5.13 3.91 3.91
N SER A 73 -6.28 3.25 4.05
CA SER A 73 -7.52 3.77 3.47
C SER A 73 -7.92 5.05 4.21
N GLY A 74 -7.97 6.16 3.48
CA GLY A 74 -8.51 7.42 3.96
C GLY A 74 -10.04 7.48 3.93
N ARG A 75 -10.61 8.64 4.24
CA ARG A 75 -12.04 8.91 4.09
C ARG A 75 -12.43 8.81 2.61
N LEU A 76 -13.51 8.07 2.33
CA LEU A 76 -14.05 7.96 0.98
C LEU A 76 -14.45 9.33 0.43
N TRP A 77 -14.17 9.56 -0.85
CA TRP A 77 -14.48 10.82 -1.51
C TRP A 77 -16.00 11.01 -1.62
N LYS A 78 -16.47 12.23 -1.36
CA LYS A 78 -17.90 12.56 -1.33
C LYS A 78 -18.52 12.65 -2.74
N LEU A 79 -17.69 12.77 -3.77
CA LEU A 79 -18.10 12.87 -5.16
C LEU A 79 -17.55 11.69 -5.95
N THR A 80 -18.33 11.21 -6.92
CA THR A 80 -17.81 10.24 -7.89
C THR A 80 -17.01 10.95 -8.97
N LEU A 81 -16.10 10.24 -9.64
CA LEU A 81 -15.37 10.77 -10.80
C LEU A 81 -16.29 11.33 -11.90
N ARG A 82 -17.52 10.79 -12.02
CA ARG A 82 -18.52 11.30 -12.97
C ARG A 82 -19.03 12.68 -12.57
N ASP A 83 -19.27 12.88 -11.28
CA ASP A 83 -19.77 14.14 -10.73
C ASP A 83 -18.73 15.25 -10.85
N GLU A 84 -17.47 14.94 -10.56
CA GLU A 84 -16.36 15.88 -10.72
C GLU A 84 -16.22 16.33 -12.19
N ASN A 85 -16.25 15.38 -13.12
CA ASN A 85 -16.18 15.69 -14.55
C ASN A 85 -17.38 16.52 -15.04
N TYR A 86 -18.57 16.32 -14.45
CA TYR A 86 -19.73 17.15 -14.73
C TYR A 86 -19.49 18.59 -14.28
N ILE A 87 -19.04 18.79 -13.03
CA ILE A 87 -18.74 20.11 -12.47
C ILE A 87 -17.68 20.82 -13.32
N PHE A 88 -16.58 20.15 -13.66
CA PHE A 88 -15.54 20.75 -14.51
C PHE A 88 -16.06 21.14 -15.90
N ARG A 89 -16.97 20.36 -16.49
CA ARG A 89 -17.55 20.70 -17.79
C ARG A 89 -18.46 21.92 -17.71
N GLU A 90 -19.27 22.05 -16.67
CA GLU A 90 -20.13 23.22 -16.50
C GLU A 90 -19.32 24.49 -16.21
N ILE A 91 -18.26 24.41 -15.39
CA ILE A 91 -17.34 25.53 -15.15
C ILE A 91 -16.63 25.96 -16.45
N ARG A 92 -16.26 25.01 -17.33
CA ARG A 92 -15.65 25.35 -18.63
C ARG A 92 -16.60 26.05 -19.58
N LYS A 93 -17.91 25.78 -19.51
CA LYS A 93 -18.92 26.46 -20.35
C LYS A 93 -19.17 27.88 -19.88
N ASP A 94 -19.28 28.07 -18.56
CA ASP A 94 -19.50 29.37 -17.93
C ASP A 94 -18.60 29.50 -16.70
N PRO A 95 -17.39 30.07 -16.85
CA PRO A 95 -16.44 30.20 -15.76
C PRO A 95 -16.88 31.23 -14.71
N THR A 96 -17.86 32.07 -15.02
CA THR A 96 -18.41 33.08 -14.11
C THR A 96 -19.62 32.53 -13.32
N SER A 97 -20.02 31.29 -13.58
CA SER A 97 -21.12 30.66 -12.85
C SER A 97 -20.84 30.60 -11.34
N SER A 98 -21.83 31.01 -10.55
CA SER A 98 -21.70 30.98 -9.09
C SER A 98 -21.82 29.54 -8.57
N TYR A 99 -21.15 29.26 -7.46
CA TYR A 99 -21.22 27.96 -6.79
C TYR A 99 -22.67 27.55 -6.44
N GLN A 100 -23.50 28.52 -6.02
CA GLN A 100 -24.91 28.25 -5.68
C GLN A 100 -25.68 27.71 -6.89
N LYS A 101 -25.49 28.30 -8.07
CA LYS A 101 -26.13 27.87 -9.31
C LYS A 101 -25.70 26.44 -9.67
N LEU A 102 -24.39 26.16 -9.66
CA LEU A 102 -23.84 24.84 -9.95
C LEU A 102 -24.33 23.76 -8.98
N SER A 103 -24.42 24.10 -7.69
CA SER A 103 -24.95 23.20 -6.66
C SER A 103 -26.42 22.87 -6.90
N THR A 104 -27.24 23.88 -7.22
CA THR A 104 -28.67 23.67 -7.51
C THR A 104 -28.86 22.80 -8.76
N ASP A 105 -28.13 23.08 -9.84
CA ASP A 105 -28.20 22.31 -11.08
C ASP A 105 -27.76 20.85 -10.87
N PHE A 106 -26.69 20.64 -10.09
CA PHE A 106 -26.22 19.31 -9.73
C PHE A 106 -27.24 18.53 -8.91
N ASN A 107 -27.86 19.16 -7.91
CA ASN A 107 -28.90 18.55 -7.08
C ASN A 107 -30.18 18.27 -7.88
N PHE A 108 -30.57 19.16 -8.79
CA PHE A 108 -31.72 18.96 -9.68
C PHE A 108 -31.52 17.72 -10.57
N LYS A 109 -30.35 17.61 -11.18
CA LYS A 109 -30.03 16.50 -12.08
C LYS A 109 -29.90 15.15 -11.34
N THR A 110 -29.34 15.14 -10.14
CA THR A 110 -29.25 13.92 -9.32
C THR A 110 -30.60 13.48 -8.77
N GLN A 111 -31.53 14.40 -8.52
CA GLN A 111 -32.91 14.06 -8.15
C GLN A 111 -33.71 13.46 -9.30
N ALA A 112 -33.50 13.94 -10.54
CA ALA A 112 -34.13 13.37 -11.74
C ALA A 112 -33.70 11.92 -12.04
N VAL A 113 -32.56 11.48 -11.50
CA VAL A 113 -32.01 10.12 -11.68
C VAL A 113 -32.41 9.19 -10.51
N ARG A 114 -33.21 9.64 -9.54
CA ARG A 114 -33.74 8.76 -8.50
C ARG A 114 -34.78 7.82 -9.11
N ILE A 115 -34.27 6.65 -9.49
CA ILE A 115 -34.98 5.46 -9.95
C ILE A 115 -36.24 5.25 -9.09
N SER A 116 -37.39 5.24 -9.76
CA SER A 116 -38.65 4.70 -9.24
C SER A 116 -38.41 3.28 -8.76
N LYS A 117 -38.77 2.99 -7.50
CA LYS A 117 -38.66 1.66 -6.88
C LYS A 117 -39.32 0.57 -7.71
#